data_AF-A0A139NQN9-F1
#
_entry.id   AF-A0A139NQN9-F1
#
_cell.length_a   1.000
_cell.length_b   1.000
_cell.length_c   1.000
_cell.angle_alpha   90.00
_cell.angle_beta   90.00
_cell.angle_gamma   90.00
#
_symmetry.space_group_name_H-M   'P 1'
#
loop_
_entity.id
_entity.type
_entity.pdbx_description
1 polymer ?
#
loop_
_entity_poly.entity_id
_entity_poly.type
_entity_poly.pdbx_seq_one_letter_code
_entity_poly.pdbx_strand_id
1 'polypeptide(L)'
;MIPSGSNDPYALRRATQGIVRILDAFGWHIPMDELIESLYALSFDSLSYDHQAEVLHFIKARVDKMMGRTPKDIKEAVLAGSNFVVADMLEAAEALSEAAKTDGYKSAVESLSRAFNLAEKADASVAVDASLFENDQEKALAKAIDELELTGSASDKLAQLFALSPVIDAFFDNTMVMAEDEAVKNNRLALLAGLVAKAKAVAAFNQLNTK
;
A
#
# COMPACT_ATOMS: atom_id res chain seq x y z
N MET A 1 -23.12 15.36 7.60
CA MET A 1 -22.44 16.69 7.60
C MET A 1 -20.97 16.47 7.93
N ILE A 2 -20.07 16.72 6.98
CA ILE A 2 -18.62 16.51 7.15
C ILE A 2 -18.02 17.77 7.80
N PRO A 3 -17.33 17.69 8.96
CA PRO A 3 -16.92 18.87 9.72
C PRO A 3 -15.75 19.62 9.06
N SER A 4 -15.97 20.87 8.61
CA SER A 4 -14.96 21.78 8.08
C SER A 4 -14.22 22.57 9.17
N GLY A 5 -12.98 23.01 8.90
CA GLY A 5 -11.97 23.50 9.86
C GLY A 5 -12.46 24.41 11.00
N SER A 6 -13.47 25.24 10.75
CA SER A 6 -13.99 26.23 11.70
C SER A 6 -15.17 25.77 12.56
N ASN A 7 -15.80 24.63 12.28
CA ASN A 7 -16.96 24.12 13.01
C ASN A 7 -16.81 22.62 13.32
N ASP A 8 -16.59 22.28 14.60
CA ASP A 8 -16.66 20.90 15.12
C ASP A 8 -17.80 20.79 16.16
N PRO A 9 -19.07 21.02 15.77
CA PRO A 9 -20.20 21.10 16.70
C PRO A 9 -20.44 19.80 17.47
N TYR A 10 -19.99 18.68 16.92
CA TYR A 10 -20.14 17.34 17.49
C TYR A 10 -18.82 16.76 18.04
N ALA A 11 -17.76 17.56 18.11
CA ALA A 11 -16.43 17.13 18.60
C ALA A 11 -15.83 15.90 17.86
N LEU A 12 -16.23 15.65 16.61
CA LEU A 12 -15.84 14.47 15.83
C LEU A 12 -14.33 14.42 15.60
N ARG A 13 -13.66 15.57 15.52
CA ARG A 13 -12.19 15.58 15.41
C ARG A 13 -11.53 15.04 16.65
N ARG A 14 -11.99 15.47 17.83
CA ARG A 14 -11.45 15.01 19.12
C ARG A 14 -11.76 13.54 19.34
N ALA A 15 -12.99 13.10 19.03
CA ALA A 15 -13.37 11.70 19.13
C ALA A 15 -12.50 10.81 18.24
N THR A 16 -12.37 11.15 16.96
CA THR A 16 -11.54 10.37 16.02
C THR A 16 -10.07 10.37 16.41
N GLN A 17 -9.55 11.50 16.90
CA GLN A 17 -8.19 11.58 17.43
C GLN A 17 -7.99 10.67 18.64
N GLY A 18 -9.00 10.54 19.51
CA GLY A 18 -9.00 9.60 20.62
C GLY A 18 -8.93 8.15 20.14
N ILE A 19 -9.75 7.79 19.15
CA ILE A 19 -9.77 6.44 18.56
C ILE A 19 -8.39 6.06 18.03
N VAL A 20 -7.80 6.85 17.13
CA VAL A 20 -6.50 6.49 16.53
C VAL A 20 -5.37 6.44 17.57
N ARG A 21 -5.43 7.25 18.63
CA ARG A 21 -4.46 7.21 19.73
C ARG A 21 -4.64 5.99 20.63
N ILE A 22 -5.86 5.53 20.85
CA ILE A 22 -6.12 4.30 21.61
C ILE A 22 -5.60 3.10 20.81
N LEU A 23 -5.89 3.04 19.51
CA LEU A 23 -5.41 1.96 18.64
C LEU A 23 -3.87 1.85 18.69
N ASP A 24 -3.19 2.98 18.56
CA ASP A 24 -1.74 3.08 18.67
C ASP A 24 -1.21 2.73 20.08
N ALA A 25 -1.71 3.40 21.12
CA ALA A 25 -1.21 3.23 22.49
C ALA A 25 -1.36 1.80 23.04
N PHE A 26 -2.35 1.05 22.56
CA PHE A 26 -2.58 -0.35 22.96
C PHE A 26 -2.08 -1.36 21.92
N GLY A 27 -1.49 -0.93 20.80
CA GLY A 27 -1.01 -1.83 19.75
C GLY A 27 -2.14 -2.69 19.15
N TRP A 28 -3.32 -2.10 18.95
CA TRP A 28 -4.46 -2.83 18.40
C TRP A 28 -4.39 -2.86 16.87
N HIS A 29 -4.19 -4.06 16.33
CA HIS A 29 -4.17 -4.32 14.89
C HIS A 29 -5.59 -4.53 14.36
N ILE A 30 -6.39 -3.46 14.36
CA ILE A 30 -7.76 -3.47 13.84
C ILE A 30 -7.77 -2.84 12.45
N PRO A 31 -8.17 -3.59 11.40
CA PRO A 31 -8.36 -3.04 10.06
C PRO A 31 -9.54 -2.05 10.06
N MET A 32 -9.23 -0.76 9.94
CA MET A 32 -10.24 0.29 10.11
C MET A 32 -11.23 0.32 8.95
N ASP A 33 -10.79 -0.01 7.74
CA ASP A 33 -11.62 -0.17 6.56
C ASP A 33 -12.66 -1.27 6.74
N GLU A 34 -12.26 -2.47 7.18
CA GLU A 34 -13.19 -3.57 7.46
C GLU A 34 -14.14 -3.23 8.62
N LEU A 35 -13.62 -2.63 9.70
CA LEU A 35 -14.46 -2.18 10.82
C LEU A 35 -15.52 -1.20 10.33
N ILE A 36 -15.14 -0.21 9.52
CA ILE A 36 -16.08 0.80 9.02
C ILE A 36 -17.07 0.17 8.05
N GLU A 37 -16.63 -0.71 7.15
CA GLU A 37 -17.53 -1.46 6.28
C GLU A 37 -18.57 -2.24 7.08
N SER A 38 -18.16 -2.96 8.12
CA SER A 38 -19.07 -3.73 8.99
C SER A 38 -20.10 -2.83 9.69
N LEU A 39 -19.71 -1.62 10.08
CA LEU A 39 -20.61 -0.64 10.70
C LEU A 39 -21.62 -0.08 9.70
N TYR A 40 -21.21 0.13 8.45
CA TYR A 40 -22.09 0.62 7.37
C TYR A 40 -23.04 -0.46 6.85
N ALA A 41 -22.69 -1.74 7.01
CA ALA A 41 -23.59 -2.85 6.71
C ALA A 41 -24.76 -2.99 7.71
N LEU A 42 -24.70 -2.31 8.86
CA LEU A 42 -25.79 -2.30 9.83
C LEU A 42 -26.95 -1.41 9.35
N SER A 43 -28.13 -2.01 9.19
CA SER A 43 -29.35 -1.29 8.84
C SER A 43 -30.12 -0.88 10.10
N PHE A 44 -30.48 0.39 10.21
CA PHE A 44 -31.42 0.89 11.22
C PHE A 44 -32.54 1.65 10.52
N ASP A 45 -33.79 1.38 10.89
CA ASP A 45 -34.99 1.90 10.22
C ASP A 45 -35.06 3.43 10.10
N SER A 46 -34.27 4.17 10.90
CA SER A 46 -34.27 5.62 10.97
C SER A 46 -32.97 6.30 10.53
N LEU A 47 -32.00 5.57 9.98
CA LEU A 47 -30.67 6.11 9.62
C LEU A 47 -30.24 5.70 8.21
N SER A 48 -29.69 6.65 7.45
CA SER A 48 -29.02 6.43 6.17
C SER A 48 -27.53 6.71 6.31
N TYR A 49 -26.68 5.84 5.75
CA TYR A 49 -25.23 5.90 5.88
C TYR A 49 -24.55 6.01 4.51
N ASP A 50 -24.47 7.23 3.97
CA ASP A 50 -24.06 7.44 2.55
C ASP A 50 -22.67 8.07 2.38
N HIS A 51 -21.81 7.99 3.41
CA HIS A 51 -20.56 8.76 3.50
C HIS A 51 -19.31 7.96 3.93
N GLN A 52 -19.26 6.66 3.62
CA GLN A 52 -18.21 5.75 4.09
C GLN A 52 -16.80 6.24 3.68
N ALA A 53 -16.64 6.65 2.42
CA ALA A 53 -15.37 7.14 1.90
C ALA A 53 -14.89 8.40 2.63
N GLU A 54 -15.79 9.32 2.98
CA GLU A 54 -15.39 10.54 3.70
C GLU A 54 -15.03 10.25 5.16
N VAL A 55 -15.67 9.26 5.80
CA VAL A 55 -15.27 8.80 7.14
C VAL A 55 -13.87 8.19 7.12
N LEU A 56 -13.58 7.32 6.15
CA LEU A 56 -12.24 6.74 5.97
C LEU A 56 -11.19 7.84 5.75
N HIS A 57 -11.47 8.80 4.86
CA HIS A 57 -10.58 9.92 4.62
C HIS A 57 -10.35 10.77 5.88
N PHE A 58 -11.40 10.99 6.67
CA PHE A 58 -11.32 11.76 7.91
C PHE A 58 -10.42 11.09 8.96
N ILE A 59 -10.46 9.75 9.06
CA ILE A 59 -9.59 8.96 9.95
C ILE A 59 -8.16 8.95 9.43
N LYS A 60 -7.95 8.74 8.11
CA LYS A 60 -6.62 8.83 7.47
C LYS A 60 -5.96 10.19 7.74
N ALA A 61 -6.72 11.28 7.69
CA ALA A 61 -6.23 12.62 8.03
C ALA A 61 -5.84 12.82 9.52
N ARG A 62 -6.18 11.88 10.42
CA ARG A 62 -5.69 11.87 11.81
C ARG A 62 -4.43 11.04 11.94
N VAL A 63 -4.35 9.91 11.24
CA VAL A 63 -3.11 9.11 11.14
C VAL A 63 -1.99 9.94 10.51
N ASP A 64 -2.27 10.72 9.45
CA ASP A 64 -1.35 11.69 8.86
C ASP A 64 -0.73 12.64 9.90
N LYS A 65 -1.57 13.19 10.78
CA LYS A 65 -1.11 14.06 11.85
C LYS A 65 -0.25 13.34 12.89
N MET A 66 -0.53 12.06 13.15
CA MET A 66 0.27 11.25 14.09
C MET A 66 1.66 10.94 13.56
N MET A 67 1.82 10.79 12.24
CA MET A 67 3.14 10.64 11.58
C MET A 67 4.04 11.88 11.73
N GLY A 68 3.57 12.99 12.32
CA GLY A 68 4.43 14.08 12.75
C GLY A 68 5.28 14.68 11.62
N ARG A 69 6.62 14.59 11.78
CA ARG A 69 7.63 15.18 10.88
C ARG A 69 8.05 14.28 9.73
N THR A 70 7.44 13.11 9.56
CA THR A 70 7.69 12.23 8.40
C THR A 70 7.56 13.02 7.09
N PRO A 71 8.45 12.80 6.10
CA PRO A 71 8.34 13.37 4.76
C PRO A 71 6.96 13.18 4.13
N LYS A 72 6.52 14.18 3.36
CA LYS A 72 5.16 14.23 2.82
C LYS A 72 4.87 13.05 1.88
N ASP A 73 5.80 12.72 1.01
CA ASP A 73 5.71 11.60 0.07
C ASP A 73 5.62 10.24 0.79
N ILE A 74 6.39 10.04 1.87
CA ILE A 74 6.29 8.84 2.72
C ILE A 74 4.89 8.73 3.34
N LYS A 75 4.35 9.83 3.87
CA LYS A 75 2.99 9.86 4.42
C LYS A 75 1.95 9.49 3.37
N GLU A 76 2.06 10.09 2.17
CA GLU A 76 1.15 9.81 1.06
C GLU A 76 1.24 8.35 0.62
N ALA A 77 2.45 7.78 0.53
CA ALA A 77 2.67 6.38 0.19
C ALA A 77 2.02 5.42 1.20
N VAL A 78 2.22 5.64 2.50
CA VAL A 78 1.63 4.80 3.55
C VAL A 78 0.10 4.92 3.57
N LEU A 79 -0.45 6.14 3.46
CA LEU A 79 -1.90 6.37 3.46
C LEU A 79 -2.60 5.78 2.22
N ALA A 80 -1.87 5.64 1.12
CA ALA A 80 -2.32 5.01 -0.12
C ALA A 80 -2.09 3.48 -0.15
N GLY A 81 -1.49 2.91 0.89
CA GLY A 81 -1.41 1.46 1.09
C GLY A 81 -2.80 0.82 1.24
N SER A 82 -2.85 -0.50 1.12
CA SER A 82 -4.07 -1.29 1.29
C SER A 82 -4.35 -1.64 2.75
N ASN A 83 -3.34 -1.62 3.61
CA ASN A 83 -3.50 -1.95 5.02
C ASN A 83 -3.89 -0.70 5.83
N PHE A 84 -5.15 -0.63 6.30
CA PHE A 84 -5.60 0.47 7.15
C PHE A 84 -5.60 0.12 8.64
N VAL A 85 -4.45 -0.33 9.13
CA VAL A 85 -4.18 -0.55 10.56
C VAL A 85 -3.31 0.59 11.09
N VAL A 86 -3.77 1.33 12.11
CA VAL A 86 -3.09 2.55 12.57
C VAL A 86 -1.65 2.28 13.03
N ALA A 87 -1.42 1.23 13.83
CA ALA A 87 -0.09 0.88 14.31
C ALA A 87 0.86 0.58 13.13
N ASP A 88 0.45 -0.33 12.24
CA ASP A 88 1.23 -0.73 11.07
C ASP A 88 1.60 0.45 10.17
N MET A 89 0.68 1.41 9.99
CA MET A 89 0.94 2.61 9.20
C MET A 89 2.01 3.51 9.84
N LEU A 90 1.97 3.70 11.16
CA LEU A 90 2.97 4.50 11.86
C LEU A 90 4.34 3.83 11.80
N GLU A 91 4.39 2.51 12.01
CA GLU A 91 5.62 1.72 11.89
C GLU A 91 6.19 1.74 10.46
N ALA A 92 5.34 1.62 9.43
CA ALA A 92 5.76 1.69 8.04
C ALA A 92 6.32 3.08 7.68
N ALA A 93 5.70 4.15 8.18
CA ALA A 93 6.16 5.51 7.97
C ALA A 93 7.53 5.78 8.63
N GLU A 94 7.75 5.24 9.84
CA GLU A 94 9.03 5.31 10.52
C GLU A 94 10.10 4.48 9.78
N ALA A 95 9.79 3.23 9.43
CA ALA A 95 10.69 2.35 8.69
C ALA A 95 11.12 2.95 7.35
N LEU A 96 10.18 3.51 6.57
CA LEU A 96 10.50 4.21 5.32
C LEU A 96 11.35 5.46 5.56
N SER A 97 11.10 6.21 6.65
CA SER A 97 11.89 7.40 6.99
C SER A 97 13.34 7.07 7.34
N GLU A 98 13.57 5.95 8.02
CA GLU A 98 14.93 5.47 8.31
C GLU A 98 15.59 4.89 7.06
N ALA A 99 14.85 4.09 6.27
CA ALA A 99 15.35 3.54 5.03
C ALA A 99 15.78 4.63 4.03
N ALA A 100 15.04 5.75 3.95
CA ALA A 100 15.36 6.89 3.10
C ALA A 100 16.75 7.52 3.34
N LYS A 101 17.39 7.21 4.48
CA LYS A 101 18.75 7.66 4.82
C LYS A 101 19.84 6.71 4.33
N THR A 102 19.47 5.57 3.74
CA THR A 102 20.41 4.53 3.27
C THR A 102 20.62 4.60 1.76
N ASP A 103 21.80 4.19 1.29
CA ASP A 103 22.18 4.29 -0.13
C ASP A 103 21.28 3.46 -1.07
N GLY A 104 20.72 2.36 -0.58
CA GLY A 104 19.89 1.43 -1.38
C GLY A 104 18.45 1.89 -1.61
N TYR A 105 17.96 2.89 -0.85
CA TYR A 105 16.56 3.31 -0.88
C TYR A 105 16.12 3.77 -2.27
N LYS A 106 16.93 4.63 -2.90
CA LYS A 106 16.58 5.25 -4.17
C LYS A 106 16.31 4.20 -5.25
N SER A 107 17.27 3.29 -5.44
CA SER A 107 17.17 2.21 -6.42
C SER A 107 15.96 1.33 -6.13
N ALA A 108 15.76 0.94 -4.88
CA ALA A 108 14.69 0.03 -4.53
C ALA A 108 13.29 0.62 -4.73
N VAL A 109 13.11 1.89 -4.37
CA VAL A 109 11.87 2.62 -4.61
C VAL A 109 11.61 2.80 -6.10
N GLU A 110 12.64 3.05 -6.92
CA GLU A 110 12.48 3.17 -8.38
C GLU A 110 12.02 1.87 -9.03
N SER A 111 12.63 0.73 -8.66
CA SER A 111 12.22 -0.60 -9.16
C SER A 111 10.76 -0.91 -8.80
N LEU A 112 10.39 -0.71 -7.53
CA LEU A 112 9.02 -0.94 -7.07
C LEU A 112 8.03 0.03 -7.72
N SER A 113 8.36 1.32 -7.82
CA SER A 113 7.51 2.34 -8.45
C SER A 113 7.20 2.00 -9.91
N ARG A 114 8.17 1.46 -10.65
CA ARG A 114 7.96 0.99 -12.02
C ARG A 114 6.94 -0.15 -12.07
N ALA A 115 7.04 -1.11 -11.16
CA ALA A 115 6.05 -2.19 -11.06
C ALA A 115 4.64 -1.66 -10.74
N PHE A 116 4.53 -0.73 -9.79
CA PHE A 116 3.25 -0.06 -9.44
C PHE A 116 2.60 0.61 -10.65
N ASN A 117 3.36 1.42 -11.39
CA ASN A 117 2.82 2.18 -12.52
C ASN A 117 2.37 1.29 -13.69
N LEU A 118 3.04 0.16 -13.91
CA LEU A 118 2.60 -0.79 -14.94
C LEU A 118 1.40 -1.63 -14.47
N ALA A 119 1.37 -2.04 -13.21
CA ALA A 119 0.27 -2.84 -12.64
C ALA A 119 -1.09 -2.12 -12.69
N GLU A 120 -1.13 -0.78 -12.78
CA GLU A 120 -2.38 -0.03 -13.00
C GLU A 120 -3.11 -0.40 -14.30
N LYS A 121 -2.41 -1.00 -15.26
CA LYS A 121 -2.97 -1.49 -16.53
C LYS A 121 -3.41 -2.95 -16.49
N ALA A 122 -3.19 -3.63 -15.37
CA ALA A 122 -3.54 -5.04 -15.22
C ALA A 122 -5.07 -5.21 -15.17
N ASP A 123 -5.56 -6.24 -15.84
CA ASP A 123 -6.93 -6.70 -15.67
C ASP A 123 -7.00 -7.60 -14.44
N ALA A 124 -7.79 -7.21 -13.44
CA ALA A 124 -7.92 -7.94 -12.18
C ALA A 124 -8.55 -9.33 -12.34
N SER A 125 -9.15 -9.65 -13.48
CA SER A 125 -9.70 -10.98 -13.79
C SER A 125 -8.65 -11.97 -14.31
N VAL A 126 -7.46 -11.50 -14.67
CA VAL A 126 -6.39 -12.34 -15.22
C VAL A 126 -5.51 -12.85 -14.08
N ALA A 127 -5.40 -14.17 -13.97
CA ALA A 127 -4.42 -14.83 -13.10
C ALA A 127 -3.12 -15.10 -13.85
N VAL A 128 -2.01 -15.15 -13.11
CA VAL A 128 -0.71 -15.51 -13.66
C VAL A 128 -0.72 -16.97 -14.14
N ASP A 129 -0.27 -17.19 -15.37
CA ASP A 129 -0.09 -18.50 -15.98
C ASP A 129 1.40 -18.71 -16.32
N ALA A 130 2.02 -19.67 -15.62
CA ALA A 130 3.43 -20.00 -15.80
C ALA A 130 3.76 -20.59 -17.18
N SER A 131 2.75 -21.09 -17.91
CA SER A 131 2.94 -21.62 -19.27
C SER A 131 3.16 -20.52 -20.32
N LEU A 132 2.83 -19.27 -19.99
CA LEU A 132 3.00 -18.10 -20.83
C LEU A 132 4.32 -17.33 -20.57
N PHE A 133 5.19 -17.82 -19.67
CA PHE A 133 6.50 -17.22 -19.44
C PHE A 133 7.46 -17.52 -20.60
N GLU A 134 8.05 -16.48 -21.18
CA GLU A 134 8.93 -16.60 -22.35
C GLU A 134 10.42 -16.62 -21.98
N ASN A 135 10.78 -16.15 -20.78
CA ASN A 135 12.17 -16.11 -20.32
C ASN A 135 12.33 -16.51 -18.83
N ASP A 136 13.57 -16.61 -18.39
CA ASP A 136 13.89 -17.03 -17.02
C ASP A 136 13.70 -15.91 -15.98
N GLN A 137 13.70 -14.64 -16.41
CA GLN A 137 13.48 -13.49 -15.52
C GLN A 137 12.00 -13.39 -15.11
N GLU A 138 11.06 -13.74 -15.98
CA GLU A 138 9.64 -13.89 -15.63
C GLU A 138 9.46 -14.94 -14.53
N LYS A 139 10.09 -16.11 -14.70
CA LYS A 139 10.06 -17.19 -13.71
C LYS A 139 10.72 -16.79 -12.39
N ALA A 140 11.85 -16.09 -12.47
CA ALA A 140 12.58 -15.62 -11.29
C ALA A 140 11.75 -14.61 -10.49
N LEU A 141 11.10 -13.66 -11.17
CA LEU A 141 10.22 -12.69 -10.52
C LEU A 141 8.99 -13.38 -9.91
N ALA A 142 8.35 -14.30 -10.63
CA ALA A 142 7.22 -15.08 -10.11
C ALA A 142 7.60 -15.84 -8.83
N LYS A 143 8.73 -16.55 -8.86
CA LYS A 143 9.24 -17.26 -7.69
C LYS A 143 9.52 -16.31 -6.52
N ALA A 144 10.18 -15.18 -6.78
CA ALA A 144 10.49 -14.19 -5.73
C ALA A 144 9.21 -13.58 -5.12
N ILE A 145 8.18 -13.38 -5.93
CA ILE A 145 6.86 -12.93 -5.45
C ILE A 145 6.22 -14.01 -4.60
N ASP A 146 6.24 -15.28 -5.01
CA ASP A 146 5.66 -16.39 -4.25
C ASP A 146 6.34 -16.57 -2.89
N GLU A 147 7.67 -16.47 -2.84
CA GLU A 147 8.49 -16.59 -1.63
C GLU A 147 8.44 -15.34 -0.72
N LEU A 148 7.84 -14.23 -1.18
CA LEU A 148 7.70 -13.01 -0.39
C LEU A 148 6.60 -13.16 0.67
N GLU A 149 6.99 -13.31 1.94
CA GLU A 149 6.06 -13.51 3.06
C GLU A 149 5.66 -12.21 3.80
N LEU A 150 6.50 -11.17 3.78
CA LEU A 150 6.31 -9.92 4.54
C LEU A 150 6.07 -10.15 6.04
N THR A 151 6.92 -10.96 6.65
CA THR A 151 6.91 -11.25 8.10
C THR A 151 7.83 -10.30 8.88
N GLY A 152 7.65 -10.23 10.20
CA GLY A 152 8.47 -9.41 11.09
C GLY A 152 7.99 -7.96 11.26
N SER A 153 8.90 -7.09 11.68
CA SER A 153 8.64 -5.66 11.87
C SER A 153 8.42 -4.94 10.54
N ALA A 154 7.92 -3.70 10.56
CA ALA A 154 7.82 -2.89 9.35
C ALA A 154 9.16 -2.72 8.61
N SER A 155 10.27 -2.64 9.36
CA SER A 155 11.63 -2.60 8.80
C SER A 155 11.99 -3.91 8.09
N ASP A 156 11.67 -5.06 8.68
CA ASP A 156 11.93 -6.38 8.06
C ASP A 156 11.12 -6.57 6.77
N LYS A 157 9.84 -6.17 6.78
CA LYS A 157 8.96 -6.20 5.61
C LYS A 157 9.51 -5.32 4.48
N LEU A 158 9.98 -4.11 4.82
CA LEU A 158 10.58 -3.19 3.87
C LEU A 158 11.89 -3.73 3.31
N ALA A 159 12.73 -4.34 4.14
CA ALA A 159 13.98 -4.98 3.72
C ALA A 159 13.72 -6.15 2.76
N GLN A 160 12.69 -6.97 3.02
CA GLN A 160 12.26 -8.03 2.11
C GLN A 160 11.84 -7.46 0.75
N LEU A 161 11.04 -6.39 0.72
CA LEU A 161 10.64 -5.72 -0.53
C LEU A 161 11.84 -5.14 -1.29
N PHE A 162 12.79 -4.52 -0.59
CA PHE A 162 13.99 -3.95 -1.21
C PHE A 162 14.96 -5.02 -1.72
N ALA A 163 14.95 -6.22 -1.12
CA ALA A 163 15.73 -7.35 -1.62
C ALA A 163 15.24 -7.85 -2.99
N LEU A 164 14.00 -7.52 -3.41
CA LEU A 164 13.48 -7.86 -4.73
C LEU A 164 13.98 -6.93 -5.85
N SER A 165 14.62 -5.79 -5.55
CA SER A 165 15.02 -4.82 -6.58
C SER A 165 15.87 -5.44 -7.70
N PRO A 166 16.89 -6.27 -7.44
CA PRO A 166 17.67 -6.90 -8.51
C PRO A 166 16.85 -7.79 -9.45
N VAL A 167 15.85 -8.53 -8.92
CA VAL A 167 15.02 -9.41 -9.75
C VAL A 167 13.96 -8.62 -10.53
N ILE A 168 13.44 -7.53 -9.95
CA ILE A 168 12.54 -6.60 -10.63
C ILE A 168 13.27 -5.92 -11.79
N ASP A 169 14.48 -5.41 -11.56
CA ASP A 169 15.28 -4.76 -12.58
C ASP A 169 15.65 -5.75 -13.70
N ALA A 170 16.09 -6.96 -13.34
CA ALA A 170 16.39 -8.01 -14.32
C ALA A 170 15.15 -8.39 -15.17
N PHE A 171 13.97 -8.49 -14.57
CA PHE A 171 12.72 -8.67 -15.31
C PHE A 171 12.53 -7.57 -16.33
N PHE A 172 12.64 -6.31 -15.90
CA PHE A 172 12.39 -5.17 -16.76
C PHE A 172 13.44 -4.92 -17.86
N ASP A 173 14.68 -5.32 -17.63
CA ASP A 173 15.77 -5.21 -18.60
C ASP A 173 15.69 -6.27 -19.69
N ASN A 174 15.07 -7.43 -19.39
CA ASN A 174 15.01 -8.58 -20.29
C ASN A 174 13.59 -8.88 -20.81
N THR A 175 12.57 -8.18 -20.31
CA THR A 175 11.16 -8.48 -20.60
C THR A 175 10.41 -7.23 -21.05
N MET A 176 9.92 -7.25 -22.29
CA MET A 176 9.02 -6.23 -22.80
C MET A 176 7.60 -6.48 -22.28
N VAL A 177 7.18 -5.73 -21.25
CA VAL A 177 5.85 -5.91 -20.63
C VAL A 177 4.71 -5.68 -21.61
N MET A 178 4.83 -4.65 -22.46
CA MET A 178 3.84 -4.33 -23.48
C MET A 178 4.11 -5.17 -24.75
N ALA A 179 3.99 -6.49 -24.63
CA ALA A 179 4.15 -7.42 -25.75
C ALA A 179 3.01 -7.29 -26.78
N GLU A 180 3.27 -7.71 -28.02
CA GLU A 180 2.27 -7.76 -29.08
C GLU A 180 1.22 -8.84 -28.81
N ASP A 181 1.64 -9.99 -28.30
CA ASP A 181 0.74 -11.06 -27.85
C ASP A 181 -0.01 -10.61 -26.59
N GLU A 182 -1.34 -10.55 -26.69
CA GLU A 182 -2.19 -10.07 -25.61
C GLU A 182 -2.19 -10.97 -24.38
N ALA A 183 -2.08 -12.29 -24.56
CA ALA A 183 -2.04 -13.23 -23.45
C ALA A 183 -0.74 -13.06 -22.65
N VAL A 184 0.40 -12.95 -23.33
CA VAL A 184 1.71 -12.70 -22.70
C VAL A 184 1.74 -11.34 -22.02
N LYS A 185 1.26 -10.28 -22.68
CA LYS A 185 1.13 -8.93 -22.10
C LYS A 185 0.30 -8.95 -20.80
N ASN A 186 -0.88 -9.57 -20.84
CA ASN A 186 -1.77 -9.61 -19.69
C ASN A 186 -1.18 -10.46 -18.55
N ASN A 187 -0.50 -11.56 -18.87
CA ASN A 187 0.20 -12.39 -17.88
C ASN A 187 1.29 -11.60 -17.14
N ARG A 188 2.11 -10.84 -17.88
CA ARG A 188 3.17 -9.98 -17.31
C ARG A 188 2.59 -8.87 -16.43
N LEU A 189 1.48 -8.26 -16.84
CA LEU A 189 0.78 -7.25 -16.02
C LEU A 189 0.19 -7.87 -14.75
N ALA A 190 -0.41 -9.07 -14.84
CA ALA A 190 -0.91 -9.81 -13.68
C ALA A 190 0.21 -10.16 -12.69
N LEU A 191 1.39 -10.55 -13.20
CA LEU A 191 2.57 -10.82 -12.37
C LEU A 191 3.00 -9.58 -11.59
N LEU A 192 3.10 -8.42 -12.25
CA LEU A 192 3.40 -7.15 -11.59
C LEU A 192 2.31 -6.76 -10.58
N ALA A 193 1.05 -6.99 -10.91
CA ALA A 193 -0.06 -6.71 -9.99
C ALA A 193 0.01 -7.57 -8.72
N GLY A 194 0.45 -8.83 -8.81
CA GLY A 194 0.69 -9.70 -7.65
C GLY A 194 1.77 -9.14 -6.71
N LEU A 195 2.90 -8.67 -7.25
CA LEU A 195 3.93 -7.98 -6.47
C LEU A 195 3.37 -6.72 -5.79
N VAL A 196 2.66 -5.90 -6.56
CA VAL A 196 2.10 -4.62 -6.08
C VAL A 196 1.06 -4.85 -4.99
N ALA A 197 0.24 -5.90 -5.09
CA ALA A 197 -0.73 -6.26 -4.05
C ALA A 197 -0.05 -6.56 -2.72
N LYS A 198 1.07 -7.31 -2.73
CA LYS A 198 1.87 -7.56 -1.52
C LYS A 198 2.54 -6.28 -1.01
N ALA A 199 3.18 -5.51 -1.89
CA ALA A 199 3.87 -4.28 -1.51
C ALA A 199 2.93 -3.21 -0.92
N LYS A 200 1.68 -3.14 -1.41
CA LYS A 200 0.64 -2.24 -0.89
C LYS A 200 0.27 -2.50 0.58
N ALA A 201 0.56 -3.69 1.12
CA ALA A 201 0.41 -3.95 2.55
C ALA A 201 1.37 -3.10 3.42
N VAL A 202 2.45 -2.59 2.83
CA VAL A 202 3.41 -1.69 3.48
C VAL A 202 3.18 -0.24 3.04
N ALA A 203 3.22 0.03 1.73
CA ALA A 203 3.02 1.36 1.17
C ALA A 203 2.77 1.34 -0.35
N ALA A 204 2.22 2.42 -0.89
CA ALA A 204 2.17 2.67 -2.33
C ALA A 204 3.48 3.32 -2.81
N PHE A 205 4.43 2.50 -3.26
CA PHE A 205 5.79 2.96 -3.59
C PHE A 205 5.83 4.00 -4.72
N ASN A 206 4.87 4.00 -5.65
CA ASN A 206 4.78 5.03 -6.70
C ASN A 206 4.44 6.44 -6.20
N GLN A 207 4.11 6.62 -4.92
CA GLN A 207 3.92 7.95 -4.30
C GLN A 207 5.22 8.50 -3.70
N LEU A 208 6.25 7.67 -3.53
CA LEU A 208 7.53 8.09 -2.97
C LEU A 208 8.35 8.87 -4.01
N ASN A 209 8.98 9.97 -3.57
CA ASN A 209 9.83 10.76 -4.46
C ASN A 209 11.30 10.36 -4.28
N THR A 210 11.94 9.99 -5.39
CA THR A 210 13.37 9.60 -5.43
C THR A 210 14.27 10.68 -6.05
N LYS A 211 13.71 11.85 -6.38
CA LYS A 211 14.44 12.99 -6.95
C LYS A 211 15.21 13.77 -5.91
#